data_AF-A0A382KH76-F1
#
_entry.id   AF-A0A382KH76-F1
#
_cell.length_a   1.000
_cell.length_b   1.000
_cell.length_c   1.000
_cell.angle_alpha   90.00
_cell.angle_beta   90.00
_cell.angle_gamma   90.00
#
_symmetry.space_group_name_H-M   'P 1'
#
loop_
_entity.id
_entity.type
_entity.pdbx_description
1 polymer ?
#
loop_
_entity_poly.entity_id
_entity_poly.type
_entity_poly.pdbx_seq_one_letter_code
_entity_poly.pdbx_strand_id
1 'polypeptide(L)'
;MKKVSIAYGNSRLEVDVPSYAEVILPSYSVPFENPGKEINNSIRDPVNSKNLKELVREDDIVAISICDVTRPMPSGVVLTEILDELDHVDKQN
;
A
#
# COMPACT_ATOMS: atom_id res chain seq x y z
N MET A 1 14.82 -34.44 6.06
CA MET A 1 15.18 -33.02 5.98
C MET A 1 14.18 -32.30 5.09
N LYS A 2 13.89 -31.03 5.36
CA LYS A 2 13.09 -30.14 4.52
C LYS A 2 13.93 -28.90 4.23
N LYS A 3 13.87 -28.37 3.01
CA LYS A 3 14.53 -27.10 2.67
C LYS A 3 13.61 -25.93 2.93
N VAL A 4 14.14 -24.88 3.54
CA VAL A 4 13.43 -23.63 3.83
C VAL A 4 14.26 -22.46 3.35
N SER A 5 13.61 -21.52 2.67
CA SER A 5 14.24 -20.33 2.11
C SER A 5 13.97 -19.12 3.01
N ILE A 6 15.01 -18.49 3.55
CA ILE A 6 14.90 -17.37 4.50
C ILE A 6 15.47 -16.10 3.88
N ALA A 7 14.79 -14.96 4.03
CA ALA A 7 15.33 -13.68 3.55
C ALA A 7 16.65 -13.33 4.27
N TYR A 8 17.72 -13.04 3.51
CA TYR A 8 19.02 -12.68 4.07
C TYR A 8 19.75 -11.68 3.15
N GLY A 9 19.94 -10.45 3.65
CA GLY A 9 20.45 -9.34 2.84
C GLY A 9 19.58 -9.10 1.60
N ASN A 10 20.20 -9.09 0.42
CA ASN A 10 19.52 -8.92 -0.86
C ASN A 10 19.17 -10.26 -1.54
N SER A 11 19.17 -11.36 -0.79
CA SER A 11 19.04 -12.72 -1.32
C SER A 11 18.22 -13.60 -0.38
N ARG A 12 18.26 -14.92 -0.62
CA ARG A 12 17.67 -15.91 0.29
C ARG A 12 18.71 -16.94 0.68
N LEU A 13 18.72 -17.31 1.95
CA LEU A 13 19.50 -18.41 2.50
C LEU A 13 18.65 -19.67 2.52
N GLU A 14 19.14 -20.73 1.88
CA GLU A 14 18.54 -22.06 1.95
C GLU A 14 19.08 -22.80 3.17
N VAL A 15 18.18 -23.29 4.03
CA VAL A 15 18.53 -24.07 5.22
C VAL A 15 17.79 -25.41 5.22
N ASP A 16 18.49 -26.46 5.63
CA ASP A 16 17.89 -27.78 5.84
C ASP A 16 17.43 -27.92 7.30
N VAL A 17 16.14 -28.18 7.48
CA VAL A 17 15.53 -28.43 8.80
C VAL A 17 15.11 -29.90 8.95
N PRO A 18 14.98 -30.42 10.19
CA PRO A 18 14.48 -31.77 10.42
C PRO A 18 13.09 -32.00 9.79
N SER A 19 12.78 -33.23 9.38
CA SER A 19 11.48 -33.56 8.75
C SER A 19 10.28 -33.37 9.68
N TYR A 20 10.47 -33.43 11.00
CA TYR A 20 9.40 -33.20 11.98
C TYR A 20 9.16 -31.71 12.28
N ALA A 21 10.01 -30.81 11.79
CA ALA A 21 9.84 -29.38 12.01
C ALA A 21 8.61 -28.87 11.25
N GLU A 22 7.83 -28.01 11.92
CA GLU A 22 6.76 -27.22 11.32
C GLU A 22 7.32 -25.88 10.83
N VAL A 23 6.91 -25.47 9.63
CA VAL A 23 7.36 -24.22 8.99
C VAL A 23 6.17 -23.30 8.88
N ILE A 24 6.20 -22.19 9.64
CA ILE A 24 5.14 -21.18 9.64
C ILE A 24 5.53 -20.08 8.67
N LEU A 25 4.71 -19.88 7.64
CA LEU A 25 4.86 -18.82 6.65
C LEU A 25 3.64 -17.90 6.68
N PRO A 26 3.80 -16.59 6.40
CA PRO A 26 2.66 -15.72 6.22
C PRO A 26 1.84 -16.15 5.00
N SER A 27 0.54 -15.95 5.07
CA SER A 27 -0.34 -16.03 3.91
C SER A 27 -0.20 -14.75 3.09
N TYR A 28 0.26 -14.86 1.86
CA TYR A 28 0.30 -13.73 0.93
C TYR A 28 -0.97 -13.72 0.08
N SER A 29 -1.63 -12.57 0.03
CA SER A 29 -2.74 -12.35 -0.90
C SER A 29 -2.23 -12.21 -2.33
N VAL A 30 -3.04 -12.62 -3.30
CA VAL A 30 -2.76 -12.37 -4.71
C VAL A 30 -2.78 -10.85 -4.96
N PRO A 31 -1.76 -10.27 -5.60
CA PRO A 31 -1.77 -8.85 -5.96
C PRO A 31 -2.96 -8.53 -6.89
N PHE A 32 -3.50 -7.31 -6.77
CA PHE A 32 -4.50 -6.81 -7.72
C PHE A 32 -3.90 -6.67 -9.11
N GLU A 33 -4.68 -6.98 -10.15
CA GLU A 33 -4.28 -6.79 -11.56
C GLU A 33 -4.03 -5.31 -11.87
N ASN A 34 -4.85 -4.42 -11.32
CA ASN A 34 -4.71 -2.97 -11.43
C ASN A 34 -4.79 -2.31 -10.05
N PRO A 35 -3.65 -2.17 -9.34
CA PRO A 35 -3.62 -1.56 -8.01
C PRO A 35 -4.18 -0.14 -7.96
N GLY A 36 -3.92 0.70 -8.97
CA GLY A 36 -4.40 2.08 -9.02
C GLY A 36 -5.93 2.14 -9.04
N LYS A 37 -6.57 1.32 -9.87
CA LYS A 37 -8.04 1.21 -9.92
C LYS A 37 -8.64 0.83 -8.57
N GLU A 38 -8.06 -0.14 -7.87
CA GLU A 38 -8.59 -0.57 -6.56
C GLU A 38 -8.37 0.46 -5.46
N ILE A 39 -7.27 1.21 -5.52
CA ILE A 39 -7.05 2.37 -4.64
C ILE A 39 -8.11 3.45 -4.92
N ASN A 40 -8.33 3.78 -6.20
CA ASN A 40 -9.34 4.75 -6.61
C ASN A 40 -10.74 4.39 -6.12
N ASN A 41 -11.14 3.12 -6.30
CA ASN A 41 -12.41 2.59 -5.80
C ASN A 41 -12.52 2.78 -4.27
N SER A 42 -11.45 2.47 -3.54
CA SER A 42 -11.42 2.58 -2.07
C SER A 42 -11.52 4.02 -1.59
N ILE A 43 -10.97 4.98 -2.32
CA ILE A 43 -11.07 6.41 -2.01
C ILE A 43 -12.50 6.93 -2.23
N ARG A 44 -13.17 6.44 -3.28
CA ARG A 44 -14.53 6.86 -3.66
C ARG A 44 -15.64 6.16 -2.86
N ASP A 45 -15.37 4.97 -2.33
CA ASP A 45 -16.25 4.19 -1.46
C ASP A 45 -15.62 4.00 -0.07
N PRO A 46 -15.53 5.06 0.74
CA PRO A 46 -14.84 5.00 2.02
C PRO A 46 -15.68 4.32 3.11
N VAL A 47 -15.00 3.72 4.07
CA VAL A 47 -15.64 3.13 5.24
C VAL A 47 -16.05 4.22 6.23
N ASN A 48 -17.35 4.30 6.55
CA ASN A 48 -17.90 5.16 7.60
C ASN A 48 -17.53 6.66 7.50
N SER A 49 -17.33 7.19 6.29
CA SER A 49 -17.05 8.61 6.06
C SER A 49 -17.55 9.06 4.69
N LYS A 50 -17.41 10.35 4.39
CA LYS A 50 -17.63 10.87 3.03
C LYS A 50 -16.37 10.67 2.19
N ASN A 51 -16.53 10.60 0.88
CA ASN A 51 -15.37 10.55 -0.03
C ASN A 51 -14.55 11.84 0.07
N LEU A 52 -13.30 11.77 -0.40
CA LEU A 52 -12.34 12.84 -0.24
C LEU A 52 -12.77 14.14 -0.96
N LYS A 53 -13.41 14.04 -2.13
CA LYS A 53 -13.98 15.17 -2.88
C LYS A 53 -15.04 15.94 -2.11
N GLU A 54 -15.85 15.25 -1.30
CA GLU A 54 -16.87 15.90 -0.47
C GLU A 54 -16.32 16.50 0.83
N LEU A 55 -15.15 16.05 1.28
CA LEU A 55 -14.52 16.52 2.50
C LEU A 55 -13.67 17.78 2.29
N VAL A 56 -13.11 17.94 1.09
CA VAL A 56 -12.14 19.00 0.77
C VAL A 56 -12.74 20.01 -0.20
N ARG A 57 -12.69 21.28 0.17
CA ARG A 57 -13.13 22.40 -0.67
C ARG A 57 -12.03 22.86 -1.61
N GLU A 58 -12.42 23.58 -2.65
CA GLU A 58 -11.49 24.15 -3.64
C GLU A 58 -10.45 25.10 -3.03
N ASP A 59 -10.82 25.83 -1.97
CA ASP A 59 -10.00 26.83 -1.27
C ASP A 59 -9.22 26.26 -0.06
N ASP A 60 -9.33 24.96 0.21
CA ASP A 60 -8.63 24.34 1.33
C ASP A 60 -7.12 24.19 1.05
N ILE A 61 -6.30 24.44 2.09
CA ILE A 61 -4.88 24.05 2.08
C ILE A 61 -4.77 22.63 2.64
N VAL A 62 -4.42 21.68 1.79
CA VAL A 62 -4.38 20.25 2.13
C VAL A 62 -2.95 19.79 2.42
N ALA A 63 -2.74 19.17 3.59
CA ALA A 63 -1.50 18.48 3.91
C ALA A 63 -1.71 16.96 3.84
N ILE A 64 -0.87 16.27 3.07
CA ILE A 64 -0.89 14.80 2.94
C ILE A 64 0.27 14.22 3.74
N SER A 65 -0.03 13.47 4.81
CA SER A 65 0.98 12.76 5.60
C SER A 65 1.29 11.41 4.96
N ILE A 66 2.57 11.16 4.64
CA ILE A 66 3.04 9.91 4.05
C ILE A 66 4.06 9.22 4.96
N CYS A 67 4.16 7.90 4.82
CA CYS A 67 5.20 7.12 5.49
C CYS A 67 6.60 7.50 4.98
N ASP A 68 7.63 7.31 5.81
CA ASP A 68 9.01 7.46 5.39
C ASP A 68 9.47 6.30 4.48
N VAL A 69 10.70 6.40 3.98
CA VAL A 69 11.32 5.41 3.07
C VAL A 69 11.57 4.04 3.69
N THR A 70 11.44 3.90 5.02
CA THR A 70 11.66 2.61 5.71
C THR A 70 10.45 1.69 5.61
N ARG A 71 9.31 2.20 5.14
CA ARG A 71 8.09 1.42 4.96
C ARG A 71 7.97 0.94 3.51
N PRO A 72 7.66 -0.36 3.28
CA PRO A 72 7.42 -0.91 1.95
C PRO A 72 6.01 -0.54 1.44
N MET A 73 5.60 0.72 1.62
CA MET A 73 4.33 1.24 1.10
C MET A 73 4.53 1.69 -0.36
N PRO A 74 3.62 1.35 -1.29
CA PRO A 74 3.67 1.82 -2.67
C PRO A 74 3.21 3.29 -2.79
N SER A 75 3.90 4.22 -2.10
CA SER A 75 3.48 5.61 -1.95
C SER A 75 3.26 6.34 -3.28
N GLY A 76 4.07 6.05 -4.31
CA GLY A 76 3.89 6.66 -5.63
C GLY A 76 2.55 6.31 -6.28
N VAL A 77 2.10 5.05 -6.16
CA VAL A 77 0.81 4.61 -6.72
C VAL A 77 -0.34 5.24 -5.93
N VAL A 78 -0.27 5.19 -4.60
CA VAL A 78 -1.33 5.74 -3.73
C VAL A 78 -1.46 7.25 -3.88
N LEU A 79 -0.32 7.97 -3.89
CA LEU A 79 -0.33 9.43 -3.96
C LEU A 79 -0.85 9.93 -5.30
N THR A 80 -0.56 9.23 -6.40
CA THR A 80 -1.12 9.58 -7.72
C THR A 80 -2.65 9.59 -7.68
N GLU A 81 -3.26 8.52 -7.16
CA GLU A 81 -4.72 8.41 -7.07
C GLU A 81 -5.34 9.42 -6.10
N ILE A 82 -4.67 9.74 -4.98
CA ILE A 82 -5.14 10.77 -4.04
C ILE A 82 -5.11 12.15 -4.70
N LEU A 83 -4.03 12.49 -5.42
CA LEU A 83 -3.89 13.77 -6.09
C LEU A 83 -4.89 13.93 -7.23
N ASP A 84 -5.19 12.85 -7.96
CA ASP A 84 -6.23 12.83 -9.00
C ASP A 84 -7.63 13.03 -8.40
N GLU A 85 -7.88 12.53 -7.18
CA GLU A 85 -9.14 12.77 -6.47
C GLU A 85 -9.23 14.20 -5.88
N LEU A 86 -8.11 14.89 -5.71
CA LEU A 86 -8.02 16.28 -5.23
C LEU A 86 -7.74 17.29 -6.36
N ASP A 87 -7.99 16.91 -7.61
CA ASP A 87 -7.70 17.74 -8.78
C ASP A 87 -8.48 19.08 -8.82
N HIS A 88 -9.58 19.15 -8.06
CA HIS A 88 -10.42 20.34 -7.89
C HIS A 88 -9.88 21.36 -6.87
N VAL A 89 -8.83 21.05 -6.12
CA VAL A 89 -8.23 21.98 -5.15
C VAL A 89 -7.30 22.95 -5.89
N ASP A 90 -7.40 24.25 -5.59
CA ASP A 90 -6.52 25.23 -6.22
C ASP A 90 -5.06 24.99 -5.78
N LYS A 91 -4.18 24.86 -6.78
CA LYS A 91 -2.75 24.57 -6.60
C LYS A 91 -1.94 25.80 -6.22
N GLN A 92 -2.56 26.98 -6.22
CA GLN A 92 -1.93 28.27 -5.90
C GLN A 92 -2.15 28.72 -4.45
N ASN A 93 -2.88 27.93 -3.65
CA ASN A 93 -3.11 28.18 -2.22
C ASN A 93 -1.87 27.98 -1.34
#